data_AF-A0A9E3C549-F1
#
_entry.id   AF-A0A9E3C549-F1
#
_cell.length_a   1.000
_cell.length_b   1.000
_cell.length_c   1.000
_cell.angle_alpha   90.00
_cell.angle_beta   90.00
_cell.angle_gamma   90.00
#
_symmetry.space_group_name_H-M   'P 1'
#
loop_
_entity.id
_entity.type
_entity.pdbx_description
1 polymer ?
#
loop_
_entity_poly.entity_id
_entity_poly.type
_entity_poly.pdbx_seq_one_letter_code
_entity_poly.pdbx_strand_id
1 'polypeptide(L)'
;MHVTRYQRTVAIGLGASLAGGLIAATAGTAAGAPRAAVRTPAAAAPSRPAAHHHKLVGTFTIKRGRAHGKKVSGSYFRMITPVGSYFSNSSSHARGGTYTLLKPGTNKGLRTGTYQPQPSRAFDNNGNSLAGRIIKPTNFENVKFAVSTAKVDPQTGTTVRAPRIKVSGHKLTGDVRAFAASWNKQNFNQGSPKPNGAYSGHTTKLRGKYHRKSHKYSLTWRSQIVGGPFNGFSGLWHLTGTFHAR
;
A
#
# COMPACT_ATOMS: atom_id res chain seq x y z
N MET A 1 -35.98 -8.42 -16.57
CA MET A 1 -34.62 -8.38 -17.14
C MET A 1 -33.79 -9.46 -16.47
N HIS A 2 -33.36 -10.44 -17.26
CA HIS A 2 -32.78 -11.71 -16.82
C HIS A 2 -31.39 -11.53 -16.18
N VAL A 3 -31.18 -12.15 -15.01
CA VAL A 3 -29.91 -12.16 -14.28
C VAL A 3 -29.25 -13.52 -14.45
N THR A 4 -28.25 -13.61 -15.32
CA THR A 4 -27.47 -14.83 -15.56
C THR A 4 -26.34 -14.94 -14.52
N ARG A 5 -26.41 -15.95 -13.65
CA ARG A 5 -25.37 -16.32 -12.68
C ARG A 5 -24.25 -17.08 -13.38
N TYR A 6 -23.00 -16.62 -13.27
CA TYR A 6 -21.81 -17.39 -13.63
C TYR A 6 -21.14 -17.94 -12.36
N GLN A 7 -21.25 -19.24 -12.14
CA GLN A 7 -20.44 -20.03 -11.21
C GLN A 7 -19.37 -20.74 -12.03
N ARG A 8 -18.09 -20.69 -11.63
CA ARG A 8 -17.04 -21.55 -12.18
C ARG A 8 -16.30 -22.25 -11.05
N THR A 9 -16.42 -23.56 -11.09
CA THR A 9 -15.88 -24.61 -10.24
C THR A 9 -14.35 -24.68 -10.31
N VAL A 10 -13.72 -24.96 -9.17
CA VAL A 10 -12.29 -25.28 -9.00
C VAL A 10 -12.11 -26.79 -9.16
N ALA A 11 -11.15 -27.23 -9.98
CA ALA A 11 -10.72 -28.63 -10.05
C ALA A 11 -9.30 -28.76 -9.47
N ILE A 12 -9.15 -29.63 -8.47
CA ILE A 12 -7.90 -30.06 -7.85
C ILE A 12 -7.48 -31.35 -8.55
N GLY A 13 -6.28 -31.38 -9.14
CA GLY A 13 -5.68 -32.59 -9.71
C GLY A 13 -4.53 -33.07 -8.84
N LEU A 14 -4.76 -34.17 -8.10
CA LEU A 14 -3.75 -35.03 -7.49
C LEU A 14 -3.26 -36.03 -8.54
N GLY A 15 -1.95 -36.20 -8.68
CA GLY A 15 -1.34 -37.25 -9.50
C GLY A 15 -0.02 -37.68 -8.87
N ALA A 16 0.00 -38.91 -8.35
CA ALA A 16 1.17 -39.58 -7.79
C ALA A 16 1.48 -40.85 -8.59
N SER A 17 2.71 -41.36 -8.37
CA SER A 17 3.26 -42.69 -8.70
C SER A 17 4.20 -42.73 -9.91
N LEU A 18 5.26 -43.53 -10.00
CA LEU A 18 6.10 -44.33 -9.07
C LEU A 18 7.27 -44.89 -9.91
N ALA A 19 8.25 -45.50 -9.24
CA ALA A 19 9.32 -46.40 -9.75
C ALA A 19 10.48 -45.74 -10.51
N GLY A 20 11.74 -46.14 -10.36
CA GLY A 20 12.36 -47.30 -9.69
C GLY A 20 13.70 -47.55 -10.40
N GLY A 21 14.75 -47.94 -9.69
CA GLY A 21 16.03 -48.32 -10.32
C GLY A 21 17.25 -48.26 -9.40
N LEU A 22 17.47 -49.34 -8.66
CA LEU A 22 18.77 -49.71 -8.07
C LEU A 22 19.66 -50.28 -9.19
N ILE A 23 20.92 -49.86 -9.32
CA ILE A 23 22.02 -50.72 -9.84
C ILE A 23 23.32 -50.43 -9.07
N ALA A 24 24.01 -51.54 -8.77
CA ALA A 24 25.14 -51.72 -7.88
C ALA A 24 26.50 -51.20 -8.39
N ALA A 25 27.44 -51.15 -7.44
CA ALA A 25 28.84 -50.80 -7.59
C ALA A 25 29.67 -51.86 -8.35
N THR A 26 30.66 -51.40 -9.10
CA THR A 26 31.87 -52.16 -9.43
C THR A 26 33.10 -51.26 -9.24
N ALA A 27 34.10 -51.80 -8.55
CA ALA A 27 35.42 -51.18 -8.35
C ALA A 27 36.38 -51.62 -9.46
N GLY A 28 37.30 -50.74 -9.87
CA GLY A 28 38.37 -51.05 -10.82
C GLY A 28 39.35 -49.88 -10.96
N THR A 29 40.59 -50.12 -10.52
CA THR A 29 41.70 -49.20 -10.29
C THR A 29 42.44 -48.77 -11.57
N ALA A 30 42.90 -47.51 -11.68
CA ALA A 30 44.14 -47.16 -12.41
C ALA A 30 44.65 -45.73 -12.07
N ALA A 31 45.97 -45.61 -12.07
CA ALA A 31 46.81 -44.53 -11.58
C ALA A 31 46.76 -43.20 -12.35
N GLY A 32 47.09 -42.11 -11.65
CA GLY A 32 47.44 -40.83 -12.24
C GLY A 32 47.30 -39.69 -11.23
N ALA A 33 48.39 -39.35 -10.53
CA ALA A 33 48.42 -38.23 -9.59
C ALA A 33 48.70 -36.90 -10.31
N PRO A 34 47.78 -35.92 -10.32
CA PRO A 34 48.13 -34.54 -10.59
C PRO A 34 48.46 -33.81 -9.27
N ARG A 35 49.61 -33.11 -9.29
CA ARG A 35 50.07 -32.15 -8.28
C ARG A 35 48.91 -31.33 -7.70
N ALA A 36 48.76 -31.39 -6.38
CA ALA A 36 47.87 -30.50 -5.64
C ALA A 36 48.37 -29.06 -5.75
N ALA A 37 47.74 -28.26 -6.62
CA ALA A 37 47.85 -26.81 -6.56
C ALA A 37 47.12 -26.36 -5.28
N VAL A 38 47.88 -25.84 -4.30
CA VAL A 38 47.35 -25.22 -3.09
C VAL A 38 46.58 -23.97 -3.51
N ARG A 39 45.26 -24.12 -3.72
CA ARG A 39 44.34 -23.00 -3.85
C ARG A 39 44.17 -22.39 -2.46
N THR A 40 44.82 -21.27 -2.23
CA THR A 40 44.53 -20.40 -1.08
C THR A 40 43.04 -20.08 -1.08
N PRO A 41 42.28 -20.34 0.00
CA PRO A 41 40.88 -20.00 0.05
C PRO A 41 40.75 -18.47 -0.02
N ALA A 42 40.06 -17.97 -1.06
CA ALA A 42 39.69 -16.57 -1.16
C ALA A 42 38.90 -16.18 0.10
N ALA A 43 39.39 -15.18 0.83
CA ALA A 43 38.72 -14.67 2.01
C ALA A 43 37.27 -14.29 1.66
N ALA A 44 36.32 -14.94 2.32
CA ALA A 44 34.90 -14.65 2.15
C ALA A 44 34.66 -13.18 2.51
N ALA A 45 34.16 -12.40 1.55
CA ALA A 45 33.75 -11.03 1.81
C ALA A 45 32.73 -11.00 2.96
N PRO A 46 32.84 -10.08 3.93
CA PRO A 46 31.92 -10.03 5.06
C PRO A 46 30.50 -9.86 4.54
N SER A 47 29.64 -10.81 4.91
CA SER A 47 28.22 -10.77 4.61
C SER A 47 27.62 -9.54 5.26
N ARG A 48 27.11 -8.62 4.44
CA ARG A 48 26.46 -7.40 4.91
C ARG A 48 25.32 -7.77 5.87
N PRO A 49 25.26 -7.18 7.09
CA PRO A 49 24.21 -7.51 8.05
C PRO A 49 22.83 -7.38 7.41
N ALA A 50 22.00 -8.42 7.58
CA ALA A 50 20.62 -8.41 7.14
C ALA A 50 19.93 -7.17 7.74
N ALA A 51 19.32 -6.36 6.88
CA ALA A 51 18.73 -5.10 7.32
C ALA A 51 17.55 -5.38 8.28
N HIS A 52 17.76 -5.15 9.58
CA HIS A 52 16.77 -5.39 10.62
C HIS A 52 15.41 -4.75 10.28
N HIS A 53 14.36 -5.56 10.32
CA HIS A 53 12.99 -5.14 10.04
C HIS A 53 12.32 -4.64 11.33
N HIS A 54 12.18 -3.33 11.49
CA HIS A 54 11.51 -2.75 12.66
C HIS A 54 10.08 -2.35 12.31
N LYS A 55 9.11 -2.77 13.13
CA LYS A 55 7.74 -2.27 13.04
C LYS A 55 7.72 -0.83 13.55
N LEU A 56 7.13 0.08 12.79
CA LEU A 56 6.91 1.46 13.21
C LEU A 56 5.48 1.58 13.73
N VAL A 57 5.32 1.59 15.05
CA VAL A 57 4.04 1.77 15.74
C VAL A 57 3.98 3.20 16.28
N GLY A 58 3.04 3.99 15.79
CA GLY A 58 2.98 5.41 16.09
C GLY A 58 2.18 6.20 15.06
N THR A 59 2.48 7.49 14.92
CA THR A 59 1.81 8.40 13.99
C THR A 59 2.74 8.83 12.86
N PHE A 60 2.33 8.54 11.63
CA PHE A 60 2.89 9.09 10.40
C PHE A 60 2.15 10.40 10.09
N THR A 61 2.73 11.53 10.50
CA THR A 61 2.10 12.85 10.33
C THR A 61 2.01 13.28 8.88
N ILE A 62 0.96 14.02 8.54
CA ILE A 62 0.74 14.56 7.20
C ILE A 62 1.36 15.95 7.11
N LYS A 63 2.47 16.06 6.37
CA LYS A 63 2.99 17.34 5.90
C LYS A 63 1.99 17.92 4.89
N ARG A 64 1.52 19.14 5.16
CA ARG A 64 0.61 19.87 4.27
C ARG A 64 1.14 19.92 2.84
N GLY A 65 0.30 19.53 1.88
CA GLY A 65 0.53 19.69 0.46
C GLY A 65 0.58 21.17 0.06
N ARG A 66 1.53 21.50 -0.81
CA ARG A 66 1.71 22.84 -1.40
C ARG A 66 2.04 22.71 -2.87
N ALA A 67 1.53 23.64 -3.68
CA ALA A 67 1.93 23.83 -5.06
C ALA A 67 2.49 25.25 -5.21
N HIS A 68 3.65 25.37 -5.87
CA HIS A 68 4.26 26.64 -6.24
C HIS A 68 4.76 26.53 -7.68
N GLY A 69 4.07 27.21 -8.59
CA GLY A 69 4.24 27.02 -10.04
C GLY A 69 4.18 25.54 -10.41
N LYS A 70 5.26 25.05 -11.02
CA LYS A 70 5.38 23.64 -11.44
C LYS A 70 5.76 22.67 -10.30
N LYS A 71 6.09 23.13 -9.08
CA LYS A 71 6.56 22.23 -8.01
C LYS A 71 5.41 21.88 -7.05
N VAL A 72 5.22 20.60 -6.77
CA VAL A 72 4.32 20.12 -5.71
C VAL A 72 5.16 19.47 -4.61
N SER A 73 4.86 19.80 -3.35
CA SER A 73 5.54 19.25 -2.18
C SER A 73 4.54 18.91 -1.08
N GLY A 74 4.97 18.12 -0.09
CA GLY A 74 4.11 17.67 0.99
C GLY A 74 3.27 16.45 0.58
N SER A 75 2.11 16.28 1.20
CA SER A 75 1.22 15.15 0.95
C SER A 75 0.13 15.51 -0.06
N TYR A 76 -0.19 14.59 -0.95
CA TYR A 76 -1.22 14.77 -1.97
C TYR A 76 -1.87 13.44 -2.36
N PHE A 77 -3.06 13.56 -2.93
CA PHE A 77 -3.76 12.51 -3.64
C PHE A 77 -3.83 12.87 -5.13
N ARG A 78 -3.75 11.88 -6.01
CA ARG A 78 -4.06 12.03 -7.43
C ARG A 78 -4.93 10.87 -7.84
N MET A 79 -5.92 11.13 -8.70
CA MET A 79 -6.70 10.08 -9.31
C MET A 79 -6.19 9.80 -10.72
N ILE A 80 -6.11 8.53 -11.07
CA ILE A 80 -5.62 8.02 -12.35
C ILE A 80 -6.82 7.38 -13.05
N THR A 81 -7.06 7.76 -14.29
CA THR A 81 -8.11 7.20 -15.14
C THR A 81 -7.79 5.75 -15.54
N PRO A 82 -8.77 4.97 -16.02
CA PRO A 82 -8.51 3.60 -16.49
C PRO A 82 -7.47 3.52 -17.61
N VAL A 83 -7.33 4.59 -18.41
CA VAL A 83 -6.34 4.69 -19.50
C VAL A 83 -4.97 5.21 -19.04
N GLY A 84 -4.79 5.45 -17.74
CA GLY A 84 -3.49 5.81 -17.13
C GLY A 84 -3.18 7.30 -17.05
N SER A 85 -4.03 8.17 -17.61
CA SER A 85 -3.89 9.62 -17.46
C SER A 85 -4.32 10.09 -16.06
N TYR A 86 -3.89 11.28 -15.65
CA TYR A 86 -4.36 11.85 -14.38
C TYR A 86 -5.70 12.55 -14.58
N PHE A 87 -6.66 12.22 -13.73
CA PHE A 87 -7.94 12.91 -13.67
C PHE A 87 -7.77 14.33 -13.15
N SER A 88 -8.47 15.28 -13.77
CA SER A 88 -8.50 16.67 -13.34
C SER A 88 -9.56 16.87 -12.27
N ASN A 89 -9.15 17.14 -11.03
CA ASN A 89 -10.08 17.50 -9.96
C ASN A 89 -10.49 18.96 -10.14
N SER A 90 -11.77 19.20 -10.43
CA SER A 90 -12.36 20.54 -10.65
C SER A 90 -12.19 21.47 -9.44
N SER A 91 -12.08 20.93 -8.22
CA SER A 91 -11.83 21.72 -7.01
C SER A 91 -10.35 22.04 -6.75
N SER A 92 -9.42 21.56 -7.59
CA SER A 92 -7.99 21.79 -7.38
C SER A 92 -7.41 22.80 -8.35
N HIS A 93 -6.60 23.70 -7.79
CA HIS A 93 -5.82 24.69 -8.53
C HIS A 93 -4.37 24.23 -8.77
N ALA A 94 -3.98 23.08 -8.22
CA ALA A 94 -2.61 22.60 -8.28
C ALA A 94 -2.35 21.81 -9.57
N ARG A 95 -1.45 22.32 -10.43
CA ARG A 95 -0.96 21.64 -11.65
C ARG A 95 -2.09 21.13 -12.54
N GLY A 96 -2.94 22.06 -13.00
CA GLY A 96 -4.06 21.77 -13.90
C GLY A 96 -5.08 20.80 -13.29
N GLY A 97 -5.40 20.97 -12.01
CA GLY A 97 -6.40 20.14 -11.31
C GLY A 97 -5.93 18.74 -10.90
N THR A 98 -4.79 18.25 -11.38
CA THR A 98 -4.43 16.82 -11.20
C THR A 98 -3.85 16.45 -9.83
N TYR A 99 -3.71 17.41 -8.91
CA TYR A 99 -3.20 17.19 -7.56
C TYR A 99 -4.19 17.67 -6.51
N THR A 100 -4.66 16.76 -5.65
CA THR A 100 -5.46 17.13 -4.48
C THR A 100 -4.56 17.24 -3.27
N LEU A 101 -4.26 18.47 -2.85
CA LEU A 101 -3.31 18.76 -1.77
C LEU A 101 -3.92 18.42 -0.40
N LEU A 102 -3.24 17.57 0.36
CA LEU A 102 -3.74 17.10 1.66
C LEU A 102 -3.27 18.00 2.80
N LYS A 103 -4.06 18.08 3.86
CA LYS A 103 -3.70 18.76 5.12
C LYS A 103 -3.84 17.78 6.29
N PRO A 104 -3.04 17.92 7.36
CA PRO A 104 -3.19 17.07 8.54
C PRO A 104 -4.59 17.19 9.14
N GLY A 105 -5.14 16.05 9.57
CA GLY A 105 -6.36 15.98 10.35
C GLY A 105 -6.10 16.22 11.85
N THR A 106 -7.10 15.97 12.68
CA THR A 106 -7.02 16.20 14.14
C THR A 106 -6.01 15.30 14.85
N ASN A 107 -5.80 14.07 14.35
CA ASN A 107 -4.73 13.19 14.86
C ASN A 107 -3.38 13.45 14.18
N LYS A 108 -3.25 14.52 13.39
CA LYS A 108 -2.07 14.93 12.61
C LYS A 108 -1.66 13.96 11.49
N GLY A 109 -2.16 12.72 11.45
CA GLY A 109 -1.91 11.79 10.35
C GLY A 109 -2.36 10.35 10.59
N LEU A 110 -1.73 9.42 9.87
CA LEU A 110 -2.04 7.99 9.86
C LEU A 110 -1.36 7.29 11.04
N ARG A 111 -2.14 6.61 11.86
CA ARG A 111 -1.65 5.78 12.96
C ARG A 111 -1.48 4.34 12.51
N THR A 112 -0.39 3.73 12.95
CA THR A 112 -0.13 2.29 12.81
C THR A 112 -0.38 1.57 14.13
N GLY A 113 -0.82 0.32 14.05
CA GLY A 113 -1.17 -0.51 15.22
C GLY A 113 -2.55 -0.22 15.83
N THR A 114 -3.27 0.81 15.37
CA THR A 114 -4.63 1.13 15.82
C THR A 114 -5.48 1.68 14.67
N TYR A 115 -6.80 1.73 14.86
CA TYR A 115 -7.76 2.23 13.89
C TYR A 115 -8.11 3.70 14.16
N GLN A 116 -8.49 4.42 13.10
CA GLN A 116 -9.02 5.78 13.13
C GLN A 116 -10.35 5.77 12.37
N PRO A 117 -11.42 5.23 12.99
CA PRO A 117 -12.69 5.02 12.30
C PRO A 117 -13.36 6.35 11.98
N GLN A 118 -14.33 6.28 11.08
CA GLN A 118 -15.27 7.37 10.82
C GLN A 118 -16.03 7.71 12.12
N PRO A 119 -16.50 8.97 12.28
CA PRO A 119 -17.51 9.27 13.29
C PRO A 119 -18.79 8.46 13.05
N SER A 120 -19.64 8.34 14.07
CA SER A 120 -20.93 7.62 13.99
C SER A 120 -21.76 8.08 12.79
N ARG A 121 -21.83 9.39 12.59
CA ARG A 121 -22.33 9.99 11.35
C ARG A 121 -21.17 10.22 10.39
N ALA A 122 -21.01 9.34 9.40
CA ALA A 122 -19.90 9.41 8.44
C ALA A 122 -19.98 10.58 7.45
N PHE A 123 -21.20 11.03 7.11
CA PHE A 123 -21.45 12.05 6.08
C PHE A 123 -22.44 13.11 6.56
N ASP A 124 -22.28 14.34 6.05
CA ASP A 124 -23.34 15.35 6.12
C ASP A 124 -24.41 15.14 5.03
N ASN A 125 -25.41 16.01 5.00
CA ASN A 125 -26.52 15.94 4.04
C ASN A 125 -26.05 16.09 2.58
N ASN A 126 -24.95 16.81 2.37
CA ASN A 126 -24.37 17.11 1.07
C ASN A 126 -23.36 16.05 0.61
N GLY A 127 -23.20 14.96 1.38
CA GLY A 127 -22.29 13.86 1.05
C GLY A 127 -20.82 14.14 1.39
N ASN A 128 -20.52 15.23 2.09
CA ASN A 128 -19.17 15.49 2.60
C ASN A 128 -18.83 14.47 3.68
N SER A 129 -17.62 13.92 3.59
CA SER A 129 -17.07 13.08 4.65
C SER A 129 -16.78 13.89 5.91
N LEU A 130 -17.19 13.36 7.05
CA LEU A 130 -16.93 13.90 8.38
C LEU A 130 -15.70 13.25 9.05
N ALA A 131 -15.02 12.33 8.36
CA ALA A 131 -13.83 11.65 8.89
C ALA A 131 -12.59 12.57 8.89
N GLY A 132 -12.40 13.36 9.95
CA GLY A 132 -11.34 14.37 10.04
C GLY A 132 -10.05 13.97 10.76
N ARG A 133 -9.87 12.70 11.14
CA ARG A 133 -8.76 12.28 12.03
C ARG A 133 -7.42 12.18 11.31
N ILE A 134 -7.36 11.57 10.12
CA ILE A 134 -6.10 11.33 9.39
C ILE A 134 -5.71 12.56 8.55
N ILE A 135 -6.60 12.98 7.65
CA ILE A 135 -6.49 14.22 6.88
C ILE A 135 -7.65 15.15 7.23
N LYS A 136 -7.45 16.46 7.05
CA LYS A 136 -8.59 17.39 7.03
C LYS A 136 -9.45 17.07 5.79
N PRO A 137 -10.79 16.97 5.91
CA PRO A 137 -11.66 16.79 4.75
C PRO A 137 -11.36 17.84 3.68
N THR A 138 -11.19 17.40 2.44
CA THR A 138 -10.63 18.18 1.33
C THR A 138 -11.54 18.04 0.12
N ASN A 139 -11.76 19.11 -0.64
CA ASN A 139 -12.65 19.06 -1.80
C ASN A 139 -12.06 18.17 -2.91
N PHE A 140 -12.90 17.31 -3.45
CA PHE A 140 -12.67 16.52 -4.65
C PHE A 140 -13.99 16.49 -5.42
N GLU A 141 -14.02 17.03 -6.64
CA GLU A 141 -15.28 17.25 -7.38
C GLU A 141 -16.36 17.92 -6.51
N ASN A 142 -15.98 19.00 -5.84
CA ASN A 142 -16.80 19.87 -4.98
C ASN A 142 -17.41 19.22 -3.73
N VAL A 143 -17.13 17.93 -3.49
CA VAL A 143 -17.49 17.22 -2.27
C VAL A 143 -16.25 16.94 -1.45
N LYS A 144 -16.31 17.17 -0.13
CA LYS A 144 -15.19 16.87 0.77
C LYS A 144 -15.03 15.36 0.90
N PHE A 145 -13.97 14.81 0.34
CA PHE A 145 -13.53 13.47 0.71
C PHE A 145 -12.64 13.54 1.96
N ALA A 146 -12.60 12.43 2.68
CA ALA A 146 -11.61 12.22 3.73
C ALA A 146 -11.23 10.74 3.82
N VAL A 147 -10.39 10.38 4.78
CA VAL A 147 -9.93 9.00 4.94
C VAL A 147 -10.00 8.53 6.39
N SER A 148 -10.26 7.24 6.55
CA SER A 148 -10.40 6.55 7.83
C SER A 148 -9.74 5.18 7.77
N THR A 149 -9.50 4.59 8.95
CA THR A 149 -9.15 3.18 9.07
C THR A 149 -10.09 2.49 10.06
N ALA A 150 -10.58 1.31 9.70
CA ALA A 150 -11.53 0.56 10.52
C ALA A 150 -11.20 -0.94 10.54
N LYS A 151 -11.66 -1.64 11.59
CA LYS A 151 -11.50 -3.10 11.72
C LYS A 151 -12.32 -3.83 10.66
N VAL A 152 -13.51 -3.34 10.38
CA VAL A 152 -14.37 -3.81 9.29
C VAL A 152 -14.26 -2.78 8.17
N ASP A 153 -13.86 -3.21 6.98
CA ASP A 153 -13.79 -2.33 5.83
C ASP A 153 -15.20 -1.82 5.48
N PRO A 154 -15.41 -0.49 5.41
CA PRO A 154 -16.75 0.07 5.24
C PRO A 154 -17.31 -0.10 3.82
N GLN A 155 -16.50 -0.57 2.86
CA GLN A 155 -16.96 -0.87 1.51
C GLN A 155 -17.35 -2.35 1.36
N THR A 156 -16.51 -3.27 1.86
CA THR A 156 -16.68 -4.71 1.60
C THR A 156 -17.24 -5.49 2.79
N GLY A 157 -17.31 -4.90 3.98
CA GLY A 157 -17.68 -5.61 5.22
C GLY A 157 -16.61 -6.59 5.71
N THR A 158 -15.45 -6.65 5.06
CA THR A 158 -14.38 -7.59 5.41
C THR A 158 -13.64 -7.14 6.67
N THR A 159 -13.42 -8.04 7.61
CA THR A 159 -12.53 -7.77 8.75
C THR A 159 -11.07 -7.74 8.29
N VAL A 160 -10.38 -6.67 8.61
CA VAL A 160 -8.99 -6.41 8.24
C VAL A 160 -8.15 -6.05 9.46
N ARG A 161 -6.83 -6.01 9.29
CA ARG A 161 -5.88 -5.61 10.33
C ARG A 161 -5.66 -4.11 10.33
N ALA A 162 -5.28 -3.57 11.49
CA ALA A 162 -4.85 -2.18 11.62
C ALA A 162 -3.63 -1.89 10.74
N PRO A 163 -3.44 -0.64 10.28
CA PRO A 163 -2.31 -0.25 9.47
C PRO A 163 -0.98 -0.65 10.11
N ARG A 164 -0.08 -1.18 9.30
CA ARG A 164 1.25 -1.63 9.74
C ARG A 164 2.28 -1.17 8.73
N ILE A 165 3.29 -0.47 9.21
CA ILE A 165 4.44 -0.05 8.40
C ILE A 165 5.70 -0.57 9.08
N LYS A 166 6.64 -1.07 8.28
CA LYS A 166 7.94 -1.53 8.71
C LYS A 166 9.03 -0.74 8.00
N VAL A 167 10.16 -0.59 8.67
CA VAL A 167 11.39 -0.06 8.08
C VAL A 167 12.45 -1.15 8.00
N SER A 168 13.20 -1.17 6.90
CA SER A 168 14.41 -1.96 6.71
C SER A 168 15.46 -1.05 6.06
N GLY A 169 16.50 -0.69 6.83
CA GLY A 169 17.41 0.40 6.45
C GLY A 169 16.67 1.73 6.27
N HIS A 170 16.64 2.24 5.04
CA HIS A 170 15.90 3.45 4.66
C HIS A 170 14.59 3.18 3.92
N LYS A 171 14.21 1.91 3.73
CA LYS A 171 13.03 1.53 2.94
C LYS A 171 11.84 1.27 3.86
N LEU A 172 10.69 1.86 3.53
CA LEU A 172 9.42 1.56 4.17
C LEU A 172 8.59 0.62 3.30
N THR A 173 7.96 -0.34 3.94
CA THR A 173 6.91 -1.20 3.37
C THR A 173 5.77 -1.33 4.36
N GLY A 174 4.57 -1.69 3.89
CA GLY A 174 3.43 -1.70 4.78
C GLY A 174 2.19 -2.38 4.23
N ASP A 175 1.27 -2.60 5.14
CA ASP A 175 -0.09 -3.08 4.93
C ASP A 175 -1.02 -2.01 5.49
N VAL A 176 -1.71 -1.32 4.59
CA VAL A 176 -2.68 -0.28 4.91
C VAL A 176 -4.06 -0.67 4.38
N ARG A 177 -4.37 -1.96 4.32
CA ARG A 177 -5.63 -2.47 3.73
C ARG A 177 -6.89 -1.90 4.38
N ALA A 178 -6.81 -1.46 5.64
CA ALA A 178 -7.91 -0.81 6.36
C ALA A 178 -8.18 0.64 5.92
N PHE A 179 -7.35 1.22 5.05
CA PHE A 179 -7.44 2.61 4.62
C PHE A 179 -8.59 2.78 3.61
N ALA A 180 -9.64 3.49 4.00
CA ALA A 180 -10.78 3.77 3.15
C ALA A 180 -10.94 5.27 2.95
N ALA A 181 -11.29 5.68 1.73
CA ALA A 181 -11.73 7.02 1.41
C ALA A 181 -13.26 7.08 1.46
N SER A 182 -13.81 8.11 2.10
CA SER A 182 -15.25 8.41 2.07
C SER A 182 -15.50 9.65 1.25
N TRP A 183 -16.45 9.57 0.32
CA TRP A 183 -16.83 10.65 -0.59
C TRP A 183 -18.25 10.44 -1.10
N ASN A 184 -19.06 11.50 -1.11
CA ASN A 184 -20.41 11.51 -1.66
C ASN A 184 -21.30 10.36 -1.17
N LYS A 185 -21.36 10.19 0.17
CA LYS A 185 -22.13 9.12 0.86
C LYS A 185 -21.67 7.69 0.52
N GLN A 186 -20.50 7.52 -0.10
CA GLN A 186 -19.93 6.23 -0.45
C GLN A 186 -18.55 6.04 0.20
N ASN A 187 -18.21 4.77 0.42
CA ASN A 187 -16.91 4.35 0.90
C ASN A 187 -16.19 3.55 -0.17
N PHE A 188 -14.91 3.86 -0.36
CA PHE A 188 -14.02 3.18 -1.29
C PHE A 188 -12.80 2.69 -0.53
N ASN A 189 -12.54 1.38 -0.55
CA ASN A 189 -11.29 0.87 -0.04
C ASN A 189 -10.15 1.42 -0.90
N GLN A 190 -9.22 2.12 -0.26
CA GLN A 190 -8.04 2.74 -0.85
C GLN A 190 -6.75 2.19 -0.23
N GLY A 191 -6.87 1.05 0.44
CA GLY A 191 -5.78 0.34 1.07
C GLY A 191 -4.90 -0.39 0.08
N SER A 192 -3.76 -0.86 0.58
CA SER A 192 -2.84 -1.73 -0.13
C SER A 192 -2.23 -2.74 0.85
N PRO A 193 -2.39 -4.06 0.62
CA PRO A 193 -3.25 -4.66 -0.41
C PRO A 193 -4.74 -4.35 -0.22
N LYS A 194 -5.61 -4.88 -1.09
CA LYS A 194 -7.07 -4.87 -0.89
C LYS A 194 -7.48 -5.68 0.35
N PRO A 195 -8.73 -5.57 0.83
CA PRO A 195 -9.17 -6.25 2.05
C PRO A 195 -8.92 -7.77 2.03
N ASN A 196 -9.12 -8.41 0.88
CA ASN A 196 -8.83 -9.83 0.63
C ASN A 196 -7.33 -10.17 0.54
N GLY A 197 -6.42 -9.21 0.72
CA GLY A 197 -4.97 -9.41 0.67
C GLY A 197 -4.35 -9.36 -0.72
N ALA A 198 -5.15 -9.24 -1.79
CA ALA A 198 -4.67 -9.20 -3.17
C ALA A 198 -4.25 -7.78 -3.61
N TYR A 199 -3.43 -7.71 -4.65
CA TYR A 199 -3.06 -6.49 -5.37
C TYR A 199 -3.82 -6.41 -6.71
N SER A 200 -5.15 -6.49 -6.65
CA SER A 200 -6.00 -6.52 -7.85
C SER A 200 -6.01 -5.19 -8.61
N GLY A 201 -6.20 -5.27 -9.93
CA GLY A 201 -6.17 -4.13 -10.84
C GLY A 201 -4.82 -3.41 -10.79
N HIS A 202 -4.83 -2.09 -10.68
CA HIS A 202 -3.61 -1.27 -10.58
C HIS A 202 -3.16 -1.00 -9.14
N THR A 203 -3.65 -1.79 -8.17
CA THR A 203 -3.23 -1.68 -6.77
C THR A 203 -1.76 -2.07 -6.62
N THR A 204 -0.92 -1.22 -6.01
CA THR A 204 0.51 -1.50 -5.84
C THR A 204 0.89 -1.61 -4.37
N LYS A 205 1.93 -2.40 -4.07
CA LYS A 205 2.55 -2.45 -2.73
C LYS A 205 2.88 -1.04 -2.24
N LEU A 206 2.59 -0.76 -0.97
CA LEU A 206 3.06 0.45 -0.31
C LEU A 206 4.57 0.41 -0.16
N ARG A 207 5.22 1.48 -0.63
CA ARG A 207 6.67 1.68 -0.57
C ARG A 207 6.98 3.07 -0.06
N GLY A 208 8.16 3.27 0.48
CA GLY A 208 8.56 4.57 0.99
C GLY A 208 10.01 4.68 1.38
N LYS A 209 10.40 5.88 1.82
CA LYS A 209 11.72 6.18 2.36
C LYS A 209 11.59 6.64 3.81
N TYR A 210 12.58 6.31 4.65
CA TYR A 210 12.69 6.73 6.04
C TYR A 210 14.08 7.27 6.36
N HIS A 211 14.13 8.47 6.93
CA HIS A 211 15.35 9.08 7.41
C HIS A 211 15.46 8.93 8.92
N ARG A 212 16.35 8.04 9.39
CA ARG A 212 16.43 7.63 10.79
C ARG A 212 16.73 8.76 11.78
N LYS A 213 17.54 9.76 11.41
CA LYS A 213 17.89 10.85 12.36
C LYS A 213 16.78 11.89 12.53
N SER A 214 16.01 12.15 11.48
CA SER A 214 14.99 13.21 11.49
C SER A 214 13.56 12.69 11.53
N HIS A 215 13.41 11.36 11.50
CA HIS A 215 12.15 10.62 11.38
C HIS A 215 11.29 11.03 10.19
N LYS A 216 11.85 11.77 9.22
CA LYS A 216 11.16 12.16 8.00
C LYS A 216 10.89 10.94 7.14
N TYR A 217 9.71 10.90 6.54
CA TYR A 217 9.31 9.80 5.70
C TYR A 217 8.63 10.25 4.40
N SER A 218 8.60 9.35 3.42
CA SER A 218 7.65 9.36 2.31
C SER A 218 7.02 7.98 2.15
N LEU A 219 5.73 7.93 1.84
CA LEU A 219 4.98 6.72 1.51
C LEU A 219 4.24 6.95 0.19
N THR A 220 4.24 5.95 -0.67
CA THR A 220 3.49 5.96 -1.92
C THR A 220 2.88 4.60 -2.19
N TRP A 221 1.62 4.58 -2.63
CA TRP A 221 0.95 3.41 -3.19
C TRP A 221 -0.16 3.83 -4.16
N ARG A 222 -0.60 2.88 -4.98
CA ARG A 222 -1.84 2.98 -5.76
C ARG A 222 -2.87 2.00 -5.23
N SER A 223 -4.14 2.36 -5.31
CA SER A 223 -5.26 1.47 -4.99
C SER A 223 -6.39 1.66 -6.01
N GLN A 224 -6.73 0.58 -6.70
CA GLN A 224 -7.80 0.59 -7.70
C GLN A 224 -9.15 0.81 -7.03
N ILE A 225 -9.94 1.77 -7.50
CA ILE A 225 -11.31 1.98 -7.06
C ILE A 225 -12.20 0.90 -7.67
N VAL A 226 -13.03 0.29 -6.82
CA VAL A 226 -14.01 -0.72 -7.21
C VAL A 226 -15.39 -0.17 -6.86
N GLY A 227 -16.32 -0.20 -7.81
CA GLY A 227 -17.67 0.33 -7.66
C GLY A 227 -17.76 1.86 -7.67
N GLY A 228 -19.01 2.35 -7.66
CA GLY A 228 -19.33 3.77 -7.70
C GLY A 228 -18.91 4.49 -8.99
N PRO A 229 -18.99 5.83 -9.03
CA PRO A 229 -18.77 6.62 -10.24
C PRO A 229 -17.32 6.62 -10.74
N PHE A 230 -16.35 6.28 -9.88
CA PHE A 230 -14.93 6.18 -10.23
C PHE A 230 -14.47 4.73 -10.39
N ASN A 231 -15.38 3.78 -10.66
CA ASN A 231 -15.02 2.39 -10.86
C ASN A 231 -13.95 2.25 -11.96
N GLY A 232 -12.90 1.48 -11.69
CA GLY A 232 -11.79 1.30 -12.64
C GLY A 232 -10.71 2.39 -12.60
N PHE A 233 -10.92 3.48 -11.88
CA PHE A 233 -9.88 4.48 -11.63
C PHE A 233 -8.95 4.00 -10.53
N SER A 234 -7.81 4.67 -10.36
CA SER A 234 -6.85 4.38 -9.29
C SER A 234 -6.53 5.62 -8.47
N GLY A 235 -6.58 5.48 -7.15
CA GLY A 235 -6.04 6.48 -6.25
C GLY A 235 -4.54 6.31 -6.07
N LEU A 236 -3.75 7.32 -6.44
CA LEU A 236 -2.34 7.44 -6.07
C LEU A 236 -2.22 8.29 -4.82
N TRP A 237 -1.70 7.67 -3.76
CA TRP A 237 -1.46 8.32 -2.49
C TRP A 237 0.01 8.62 -2.33
N HIS A 238 0.35 9.87 -2.00
CA HIS A 238 1.69 10.27 -1.62
C HIS A 238 1.63 10.98 -0.27
N LEU A 239 2.12 10.33 0.78
CA LEU A 239 2.14 10.89 2.14
C LEU A 239 3.59 11.17 2.54
N THR A 240 3.83 12.37 3.04
CA THR A 240 5.13 12.75 3.60
C THR A 240 4.93 13.41 4.95
N GLY A 241 5.95 13.36 5.80
CA GLY A 241 5.94 14.01 7.09
C GLY A 241 6.98 13.43 8.02
N THR A 242 6.67 13.42 9.31
CA THR A 242 7.53 12.91 10.39
C THR A 242 6.82 11.79 11.12
N PHE A 243 7.54 10.71 11.41
CA PHE A 243 7.06 9.63 12.26
C PHE A 243 7.28 9.97 13.74
N HIS A 244 6.24 9.78 14.55
CA HIS A 244 6.30 9.87 16.01
C HIS A 244 5.96 8.50 16.58
N ALA A 245 6.89 7.89 17.30
CA ALA A 245 6.63 6.66 18.03
C ALA A 245 5.55 6.88 19.09
N ARG A 246 4.81 5.82 19.41
CA ARG A 246 3.89 5.78 20.55
C ARG A 246 4.58 5.15 21.74
#